data_AF-A0A6V7V0N0-F1
#
_entry.id   AF-A0A6V7V0N0-F1
#
_cell.length_a   1.000
_cell.length_b   1.000
_cell.length_c   1.000
_cell.angle_alpha   90.00
_cell.angle_beta   90.00
_cell.angle_gamma   90.00
#
_symmetry.space_group_name_H-M   'P 1'
#
loop_
_entity.id
_entity.type
_entity.pdbx_description
1 polymer ?
#
loop_
_entity_poly.entity_id
_entity_poly.type
_entity_poly.pdbx_seq_one_letter_code
_entity_poly.pdbx_strand_id
1 'polypeptide(L)'
;MDCRSIKERNYFLEKPLSTEEGKYPLAYARIVYKSYRFLEAEFATNYQPQNWYCFAVDKKIGDKFFKRIKALAKCFSNVIVPTKRFPVESDGR
;
A
#
# COMPACT_ATOMS: atom_id res chain seq x y z
N MET A 1 2.37 14.29 4.10
CA MET A 1 3.19 13.86 2.96
C MET A 1 2.31 14.01 1.75
N ASP A 2 2.78 14.76 0.78
CA ASP A 2 2.14 15.00 -0.50
C ASP A 2 2.49 13.87 -1.49
N CYS A 3 1.69 13.73 -2.55
CA CYS A 3 1.86 12.66 -3.52
C CYS A 3 3.07 12.83 -4.42
N ARG A 4 3.49 14.07 -4.68
CA ARG A 4 4.68 14.35 -5.48
C ARG A 4 5.92 13.79 -4.78
N SER A 5 6.11 14.10 -3.50
CA SER A 5 7.24 13.57 -2.75
C SER A 5 7.23 12.04 -2.62
N ILE A 6 6.07 11.39 -2.58
CA ILE A 6 5.94 9.92 -2.58
C ILE A 6 6.40 9.34 -3.92
N LYS A 7 5.88 9.89 -5.03
CA LYS A 7 6.21 9.44 -6.39
C LYS A 7 7.64 9.78 -6.82
N GLU A 8 8.26 10.82 -6.25
CA GLU A 8 9.66 11.16 -6.57
C GLU A 8 10.67 10.25 -5.87
N ARG A 9 10.28 9.58 -4.77
CA ARG A 9 11.19 8.68 -4.03
C ARG A 9 11.34 7.29 -4.62
N ASN A 10 10.35 6.84 -5.39
CA ASN A 10 10.34 5.52 -6.00
C ASN A 10 9.69 5.59 -7.37
N TYR A 11 10.02 4.66 -8.25
CA TYR A 11 9.39 4.56 -9.56
C TYR A 11 8.08 3.78 -9.45
N PHE A 12 6.96 4.40 -9.86
CA PHE A 12 5.65 3.75 -9.94
C PHE A 12 5.19 3.68 -11.39
N LEU A 13 4.82 2.49 -11.85
CA LEU A 13 4.32 2.29 -13.21
C LEU A 13 2.92 2.92 -13.37
N GLU A 14 2.71 3.64 -14.48
CA GLU A 14 1.44 4.31 -14.75
C GLU A 14 0.51 3.50 -15.66
N LYS A 15 1.04 2.50 -16.38
CA LYS A 15 0.28 1.59 -17.23
C LYS A 15 0.78 0.14 -17.08
N PRO A 16 -0.09 -0.87 -17.35
CA PRO A 16 0.35 -2.26 -17.44
C PRO A 16 1.48 -2.42 -18.45
N LEU A 17 2.40 -3.36 -18.19
CA LEU A 17 3.54 -3.62 -19.08
C LEU A 17 3.16 -4.48 -20.30
N SER A 18 2.08 -5.25 -20.20
CA SER A 18 1.56 -6.10 -21.27
C SER A 18 0.03 -6.10 -21.33
N THR A 19 -0.52 -6.58 -22.45
CA THR A 19 -1.97 -6.71 -22.63
C THR A 19 -2.52 -7.83 -21.73
N GLU A 20 -1.73 -8.88 -21.56
CA GLU A 20 -2.00 -10.05 -20.74
C GLU A 20 -2.15 -9.64 -19.27
N GLU A 21 -1.19 -8.90 -18.72
CA GLU A 21 -1.27 -8.40 -17.34
C GLU A 21 -2.44 -7.44 -17.14
N GLY A 22 -2.70 -6.56 -18.12
CA GLY A 22 -3.84 -5.64 -18.08
C GLY A 22 -5.21 -6.35 -18.02
N LYS A 23 -5.30 -7.57 -18.56
CA LYS A 23 -6.50 -8.42 -18.52
C LYS A 23 -6.59 -9.30 -17.27
N TYR A 24 -5.54 -9.35 -16.44
CA TYR A 24 -5.45 -10.23 -15.28
C TYR A 24 -5.14 -9.45 -13.98
N PRO A 25 -6.10 -8.68 -13.45
CA PRO A 25 -5.88 -7.88 -12.24
C PRO A 25 -5.73 -8.78 -11.00
N LEU A 26 -4.74 -8.47 -10.16
CA LEU A 26 -4.50 -9.14 -8.88
C LEU A 26 -4.93 -8.25 -7.70
N ALA A 27 -5.21 -8.87 -6.56
CA ALA A 27 -5.48 -8.18 -5.31
C ALA A 27 -4.50 -8.63 -4.21
N TYR A 28 -3.88 -7.67 -3.53
CA TYR A 28 -2.96 -7.90 -2.42
C TYR A 28 -3.55 -7.38 -1.12
N ALA A 29 -3.63 -8.22 -0.10
CA ALA A 29 -3.95 -7.81 1.26
C ALA A 29 -2.69 -7.91 2.13
N ARG A 30 -2.25 -6.78 2.69
CA ARG A 30 -1.03 -6.69 3.49
C ARG A 30 -1.34 -6.16 4.88
N ILE A 31 -0.97 -6.92 5.90
CA ILE A 31 -0.98 -6.46 7.28
C ILE A 31 0.35 -5.77 7.56
N VAL A 32 0.31 -4.49 7.96
CA VAL A 32 1.51 -3.67 8.14
C VAL A 32 1.54 -3.03 9.51
N TYR A 33 2.72 -2.97 10.12
CA TYR A 33 2.86 -2.47 11.49
C TYR A 33 4.11 -1.62 11.78
N LYS A 34 5.11 -1.59 10.89
CA LYS A 34 6.33 -0.78 11.09
C LYS A 34 7.02 -0.38 9.78
N SER A 35 8.07 0.45 9.89
CA SER A 35 9.02 0.75 8.80
C SER A 35 8.41 1.27 7.50
N TYR A 36 7.77 2.45 7.56
CA TYR A 36 7.09 3.06 6.40
C TYR A 36 7.96 3.19 5.14
N ARG A 37 9.23 3.57 5.28
CA ARG A 37 10.14 3.74 4.12
C ARG A 37 10.39 2.44 3.37
N PHE A 38 10.57 1.35 4.12
CA PHE A 38 10.74 0.03 3.55
C PHE A 38 9.45 -0.41 2.82
N LEU A 39 8.30 -0.26 3.47
CA LEU A 39 7.00 -0.57 2.87
C LEU A 39 6.73 0.25 1.60
N GLU A 40 7.11 1.52 1.58
CA GLU A 40 6.95 2.39 0.41
C GLU A 40 7.80 1.89 -0.78
N ALA A 41 9.06 1.49 -0.53
CA ALA A 41 9.93 0.93 -1.56
C ALA A 41 9.48 -0.45 -2.02
N GLU A 42 9.10 -1.32 -1.08
CA GLU A 42 8.58 -2.67 -1.36
C GLU A 42 7.25 -2.63 -2.14
N PHE A 43 6.39 -1.66 -1.82
CA PHE A 43 5.19 -1.38 -2.59
C PHE A 43 5.54 -0.93 -4.01
N ALA A 44 6.46 0.01 -4.19
CA ALA A 44 6.85 0.50 -5.51
C ALA A 44 7.39 -0.62 -6.42
N THR A 45 8.22 -1.52 -5.90
CA THR A 45 8.75 -2.67 -6.66
C THR A 45 7.66 -3.63 -7.15
N ASN A 46 6.55 -3.75 -6.42
CA ASN A 46 5.46 -4.67 -6.75
C ASN A 46 4.23 -3.96 -7.34
N TYR A 47 4.27 -2.63 -7.50
CA TYR A 47 3.11 -1.85 -7.89
C TYR A 47 2.82 -2.00 -9.38
N GLN A 48 1.58 -2.32 -9.69
CA GLN A 48 1.03 -2.30 -11.04
C GLN A 48 -0.33 -1.58 -11.01
N PRO A 49 -0.61 -0.71 -11.99
CA PRO A 49 -1.81 0.14 -11.98
C PRO A 49 -3.12 -0.63 -12.13
N GLN A 50 -3.10 -1.83 -12.71
CA GLN A 50 -4.28 -2.70 -12.85
C GLN A 50 -4.60 -3.52 -11.59
N ASN A 51 -3.67 -3.64 -10.65
CA ASN A 51 -3.84 -4.42 -9.42
C ASN A 51 -4.50 -3.60 -8.31
N TRP A 52 -5.00 -4.28 -7.28
CA TRP A 52 -5.56 -3.68 -6.07
C TRP A 52 -4.71 -3.99 -4.84
N TYR A 53 -4.56 -3.01 -3.95
CA TYR A 53 -3.72 -3.15 -2.77
C TYR A 53 -4.47 -2.69 -1.52
N CYS A 54 -4.61 -3.57 -0.54
CA CYS A 54 -5.20 -3.27 0.76
C CYS A 54 -4.11 -3.29 1.84
N PHE A 55 -3.88 -2.16 2.50
CA PHE A 55 -2.98 -2.06 3.64
C PHE A 55 -3.78 -2.02 4.94
N ALA A 56 -3.92 -3.17 5.58
CA ALA A 56 -4.49 -3.29 6.92
C ALA A 56 -3.42 -2.92 7.96
N VAL A 57 -3.63 -1.82 8.68
CA VAL A 57 -2.70 -1.38 9.72
C VAL A 57 -3.11 -2.00 11.06
N ASP A 58 -2.18 -2.70 11.70
CA ASP A 58 -2.40 -3.26 13.05
C ASP A 58 -2.87 -2.16 14.02
N LYS A 59 -3.94 -2.45 14.77
CA LYS A 59 -4.53 -1.52 15.75
C LYS A 59 -3.56 -1.11 16.85
N LYS A 60 -2.59 -1.97 17.20
CA LYS A 60 -1.56 -1.69 18.21
C LYS A 60 -0.63 -0.53 17.80
N ILE A 61 -0.64 -0.16 16.51
CA ILE A 61 0.28 0.83 15.96
C ILE A 61 -0.28 2.24 16.03
N GLY A 62 0.57 3.15 16.49
CA GLY A 62 0.23 4.55 16.71
C GLY A 62 -0.17 5.32 15.45
N ASP A 63 -0.92 6.40 15.67
CA ASP A 63 -1.60 7.16 14.60
C ASP A 63 -0.65 7.80 13.59
N LYS A 64 0.60 8.08 13.96
CA LYS A 64 1.59 8.64 13.04
C LYS A 64 1.85 7.71 11.86
N PHE A 65 2.01 6.41 12.10
CA PHE A 65 2.22 5.43 11.05
C PHE A 65 0.94 5.25 10.21
N PHE A 66 -0.22 5.12 10.86
CA PHE A 66 -1.50 5.02 10.17
C PHE A 66 -1.79 6.23 9.26
N LYS A 67 -1.49 7.45 9.70
CA LYS A 67 -1.60 8.68 8.90
C LYS A 67 -0.67 8.65 7.68
N ARG A 68 0.53 8.07 7.80
CA ARG A 68 1.47 7.92 6.67
C ARG A 68 0.95 6.92 5.64
N ILE A 69 0.44 5.76 6.06
CA ILE A 69 -0.18 4.78 5.16
C ILE A 69 -1.43 5.35 4.48
N LYS A 70 -2.27 6.10 5.20
CA LYS A 70 -3.40 6.82 4.59
C LYS A 70 -2.97 7.88 3.59
N ALA A 71 -1.87 8.59 3.85
CA ALA A 71 -1.31 9.55 2.90
C ALA A 71 -0.81 8.86 1.62
N LEU A 72 -0.16 7.70 1.75
CA LEU A 72 0.21 6.85 0.61
C LEU A 72 -1.03 6.47 -0.22
N ALA A 73 -2.06 5.91 0.44
CA ALA A 73 -3.27 5.46 -0.24
C ALA A 73 -4.00 6.59 -1.00
N LYS A 74 -3.99 7.82 -0.49
CA LYS A 74 -4.59 8.97 -1.20
C LYS A 74 -3.94 9.29 -2.54
N CYS A 75 -2.74 8.79 -2.80
CA CYS A 75 -1.98 9.07 -4.02
C CYS A 75 -2.25 8.09 -5.17
N PHE A 76 -2.97 7.00 -4.89
CA PHE A 76 -3.23 5.93 -5.83
C PHE A 76 -4.72 5.55 -5.76
N SER A 77 -5.39 5.42 -6.90
CA SER A 77 -6.81 5.09 -6.96
C SER A 77 -7.12 3.63 -6.58
N ASN A 78 -6.11 2.77 -6.65
CA ASN A 78 -6.19 1.32 -6.43
C ASN A 78 -5.58 0.86 -5.09
N VAL A 79 -5.37 1.79 -4.16
CA VAL A 79 -4.86 1.51 -2.81
C VAL A 79 -5.92 1.81 -1.75
N ILE A 80 -6.24 0.81 -0.94
CA ILE A 80 -7.28 0.85 0.08
C ILE A 80 -6.65 0.72 1.47
N VAL A 81 -7.15 1.51 2.41
CA VAL A 81 -6.79 1.42 3.82
C VAL A 81 -8.07 1.31 4.64
N PRO A 82 -8.36 0.14 5.24
CA PRO A 82 -9.56 -0.04 6.06
C PRO A 82 -9.62 0.95 7.22
N THR A 83 -10.82 1.45 7.50
CA THR A 83 -11.08 2.34 8.66
C THR A 83 -11.06 1.56 9.97
N LYS A 84 -11.63 0.36 9.96
CA LYS A 84 -11.61 -0.59 11.08
C LYS A 84 -10.24 -1.28 11.14
N ARG A 85 -9.61 -1.23 12.31
CA ARG A 85 -8.31 -1.85 12.60
C ARG A 85 -8.47 -2.88 13.70
N PHE A 86 -7.76 -4.00 13.60
CA PHE A 86 -7.72 -5.08 14.58
C PHE A 86 -6.29 -5.24 15.11
N PRO A 87 -6.11 -5.61 16.40
CA PRO A 87 -4.80 -6.05 16.86
C PRO A 87 -4.44 -7.33 16.11
N VAL A 88 -3.19 -7.47 15.67
CA VAL A 88 -2.72 -8.70 15.00
C VAL A 88 -1.58 -9.29 15.80
N GLU A 89 -1.76 -10.51 16.26
CA GLU A 89 -0.76 -11.26 17.01
C GLU A 89 0.11 -12.12 16.09
N SER A 90 1.22 -12.63 16.62
CA SER A 90 2.18 -13.43 15.84
C SER A 90 1.61 -14.76 15.35
N ASP A 91 0.53 -15.25 15.95
CA ASP A 91 -0.22 -16.43 15.50
C ASP A 91 -1.28 -16.07 14.44
N GLY A 92 -1.33 -14.82 13.98
CA GLY A 92 -2.23 -14.32 12.95
C GLY A 92 -3.65 -14.01 13.43
N ARG A 93 -3.90 -14.09 14.74
CA ARG A 93 -5.19 -13.70 15.36
C ARG A 93 -5.31 -12.20 15.57
#